data_AF-A0A432MCQ9-F1
#
_entry.id   AF-A0A432MCQ9-F1
#
_cell.length_a   1.000
_cell.length_b   1.000
_cell.length_c   1.000
_cell.angle_alpha   90.00
_cell.angle_beta   90.00
_cell.angle_gamma   90.00
#
_symmetry.space_group_name_H-M   'P 1'
#
loop_
_entity.id
_entity.type
_entity.pdbx_description
1 polymer ?
#
loop_
_entity_poly.entity_id
_entity_poly.type
_entity_poly.pdbx_seq_one_letter_code
_entity_poly.pdbx_strand_id
1 'polypeptide(L)'
;MVRLPFSRDREQADEIATRLRRLRLELYGMHGGPLLAEDLDLPFRAWQALEQGDEEPARVLDRLVEVTGVSPLWLHTGLGPMLSWEGD
;
A
#
# COMPACT_ATOMS: atom_id res chain seq x y z
N MET A 1 -14.43 23.93 -14.29
CA MET A 1 -13.95 22.54 -14.18
C MET A 1 -14.71 21.90 -13.02
N VAL A 2 -15.80 21.18 -13.32
CA VAL A 2 -16.69 20.63 -12.29
C VAL A 2 -16.19 19.24 -11.91
N ARG A 3 -15.79 19.04 -10.65
CA ARG A 3 -15.50 17.71 -10.10
C ARG A 3 -16.80 17.17 -9.50
N LEU A 4 -17.50 16.29 -10.23
CA LEU A 4 -18.69 15.55 -9.77
C LEU A 4 -18.25 14.30 -8.95
N PRO A 5 -19.14 13.64 -8.17
CA PRO A 5 -18.87 13.16 -6.80
C PRO A 5 -17.88 11.98 -6.71
N PHE A 6 -16.76 12.18 -6.01
CA PHE A 6 -15.70 11.21 -5.76
C PHE A 6 -15.69 10.70 -4.30
N SER A 7 -16.85 10.43 -3.70
CA SER A 7 -16.85 10.01 -2.28
C SER A 7 -16.32 8.59 -2.09
N ARG A 8 -16.61 7.64 -3.01
CA ARG A 8 -16.15 6.24 -2.87
C ARG A 8 -14.70 5.99 -3.29
N ASP A 9 -14.25 6.57 -4.41
CA ASP A 9 -12.88 6.32 -4.88
C ASP A 9 -11.82 6.91 -3.95
N ARG A 10 -12.11 8.08 -3.35
CA ARG A 10 -11.18 8.68 -2.38
C ARG A 10 -11.20 7.94 -1.05
N GLU A 11 -12.37 7.59 -0.52
CA GLU A 11 -12.47 6.82 0.72
C GLU A 11 -11.75 5.46 0.60
N GLN A 12 -11.94 4.75 -0.52
CA GLN A 12 -11.22 3.51 -0.80
C GLN A 12 -9.71 3.73 -0.93
N ALA A 13 -9.27 4.82 -1.58
CA ALA A 13 -7.84 5.16 -1.70
C ALA A 13 -7.23 5.46 -0.32
N ASP A 14 -7.92 6.22 0.52
CA ASP A 14 -7.49 6.57 1.88
C ASP A 14 -7.36 5.31 2.77
N GLU A 15 -8.30 4.36 2.64
CA GLU A 15 -8.22 3.08 3.34
C GLU A 15 -7.04 2.23 2.87
N ILE A 16 -6.80 2.14 1.56
CA ILE A 16 -5.66 1.41 1.01
C ILE A 16 -4.35 2.06 1.46
N ALA A 17 -4.25 3.39 1.39
CA ALA A 17 -3.09 4.16 1.86
C ALA A 17 -2.80 3.89 3.34
N THR A 18 -3.85 3.82 4.17
CA THR A 18 -3.74 3.47 5.59
C THR A 18 -3.19 2.06 5.78
N ARG A 19 -3.65 1.09 4.99
CA ARG A 19 -3.16 -0.30 5.03
C ARG A 19 -1.73 -0.44 4.51
N LEU A 20 -1.34 0.30 3.46
CA LEU A 20 0.04 0.39 2.98
C LEU A 20 0.99 0.90 4.07
N ARG A 21 0.59 1.98 4.77
CA ARG A 21 1.37 2.51 5.88
C ARG A 21 1.48 1.51 7.03
N ARG A 22 0.40 0.81 7.35
CA ARG A 22 0.40 -0.25 8.37
C ARG A 22 1.36 -1.39 7.99
N LEU A 23 1.27 -1.89 6.76
CA LEU A 23 2.16 -2.93 6.23
C LEU A 23 3.63 -2.54 6.40
N ARG A 24 3.99 -1.33 5.96
CA ARG A 24 5.37 -0.83 6.12
C ARG A 24 5.78 -0.77 7.59
N LEU A 25 4.92 -0.25 8.46
CA LEU A 25 5.25 -0.15 9.88
C LEU A 25 5.47 -1.52 10.52
N GLU A 26 4.67 -2.51 10.17
CA GLU A 26 4.79 -3.87 10.71
C GLU A 26 6.04 -4.60 10.18
N LEU A 27 6.39 -4.43 8.91
CA LEU A 27 7.50 -5.18 8.27
C LEU A 27 8.84 -4.45 8.29
N TYR A 28 8.84 -3.13 8.14
CA TYR A 28 10.05 -2.30 7.98
C TYR A 28 10.24 -1.28 9.12
N GLY A 29 9.25 -1.13 10.01
CA GLY A 29 9.30 -0.20 11.13
C GLY A 29 9.08 1.27 10.75
N MET A 30 9.15 2.15 11.77
CA MET A 30 8.82 3.58 11.64
C MET A 30 9.62 4.30 10.56
N HIS A 31 10.92 4.01 10.46
CA HIS A 31 11.85 4.64 9.52
C HIS A 31 12.10 3.81 8.25
N GLY A 32 11.34 2.73 8.07
CA GLY A 32 11.55 1.75 7.01
C GLY A 32 11.10 2.16 5.61
N GLY A 33 10.55 3.37 5.44
CA GLY A 33 10.00 3.83 4.17
C GLY A 33 11.00 3.84 3.01
N PRO A 34 12.23 4.36 3.20
CA PRO A 34 13.25 4.30 2.16
C PRO A 34 13.64 2.86 1.78
N LEU A 35 13.70 1.94 2.76
CA LEU A 35 14.07 0.55 2.51
C LEU A 35 13.00 -0.20 1.70
N LEU A 36 11.72 -0.04 2.07
CA LEU A 36 10.62 -0.60 1.28
C LEU A 36 10.58 0.00 -0.13
N ALA A 37 10.80 1.31 -0.27
CA ALA A 37 10.84 1.95 -1.59
C ALA A 37 11.98 1.37 -2.46
N GLU A 38 13.14 1.08 -1.88
CA GLU A 38 14.26 0.42 -2.56
C GLU A 38 13.90 -1.00 -3.01
N ASP A 39 13.29 -1.82 -2.14
CA ASP A 39 12.90 -3.20 -2.49
C ASP A 39 11.83 -3.25 -3.61
N LEU A 40 10.97 -2.22 -3.67
CA LEU A 40 9.95 -2.03 -4.69
C LEU A 40 10.48 -1.37 -5.97
N ASP A 41 11.78 -1.07 -6.05
CA ASP A 41 12.41 -0.37 -7.18
C ASP A 41 11.71 0.95 -7.54
N LEU A 42 11.38 1.76 -6.53
CA LEU A 42 10.71 3.04 -6.74
C LEU A 42 11.30 4.18 -5.90
N PRO A 43 11.19 5.44 -6.37
CA PRO A 43 11.64 6.59 -5.59
C PRO A 43 10.87 6.69 -4.27
N PHE A 44 11.55 6.97 -3.15
CA PHE A 44 10.89 7.12 -1.84
C PHE A 44 9.70 8.09 -1.85
N ARG A 45 9.77 9.18 -2.64
CA ARG A 45 8.64 10.12 -2.81
C ARG A 45 7.38 9.46 -3.40
N ALA A 46 7.53 8.47 -4.27
CA ALA A 46 6.40 7.76 -4.87
C ALA A 46 5.75 6.85 -3.82
N TRP A 47 6.56 6.20 -2.97
CA TRP A 47 6.04 5.48 -1.80
C TRP A 47 5.22 6.41 -0.88
N GLN A 48 5.75 7.60 -0.60
CA GLN A 48 5.06 8.58 0.25
C GLN A 48 3.71 9.03 -0.33
N ALA A 49 3.61 9.18 -1.66
CA ALA A 49 2.34 9.53 -2.32
C ALA A 49 1.30 8.39 -2.20
N LEU A 50 1.74 7.14 -2.29
CA LEU A 50 0.88 5.97 -2.07
C LEU A 50 0.34 5.93 -0.63
N GLU A 51 1.18 6.20 0.38
CA GLU A 51 0.74 6.29 1.79
C GLU A 51 -0.17 7.48 2.08
N GLN A 52 -0.26 8.45 1.16
CA GLN A 52 -1.14 9.61 1.26
C GLN A 52 -2.44 9.45 0.46
N GLY A 53 -2.56 8.37 -0.34
CA GLY A 53 -3.71 8.18 -1.23
C GLY A 53 -3.69 9.09 -2.47
N ASP A 54 -2.57 9.79 -2.71
CA ASP A 54 -2.40 10.72 -3.83
C ASP A 54 -2.09 10.00 -5.15
N GLU A 55 -1.84 8.69 -5.08
CA GLU A 55 -1.39 7.89 -6.21
C GLU A 55 -1.99 6.47 -6.21
N GLU A 56 -2.32 5.97 -7.40
CA GLU A 56 -2.92 4.65 -7.56
C GLU A 56 -1.86 3.53 -7.38
N PRO A 57 -2.08 2.57 -6.46
CA PRO A 57 -1.11 1.50 -6.20
C PRO A 57 -1.00 0.47 -7.30
N ALA A 58 -1.92 0.42 -8.27
CA ALA A 58 -2.07 -0.68 -9.22
C ALA A 58 -0.75 -1.13 -9.86
N ARG A 59 0.11 -0.17 -10.24
CA ARG A 59 1.40 -0.45 -10.88
C ARG A 59 2.49 -1.04 -9.96
N VAL A 60 2.32 -0.93 -8.64
CA VAL A 60 3.28 -1.45 -7.64
C VAL A 60 2.76 -2.70 -6.92
N LEU A 61 1.47 -3.06 -7.12
CA LEU A 61 0.82 -4.13 -6.37
C LEU A 61 1.53 -5.48 -6.55
N ASP A 62 1.86 -5.85 -7.78
CA ASP A 62 2.50 -7.15 -8.05
C ASP A 62 3.85 -7.25 -7.32
N ARG A 63 4.69 -6.20 -7.44
CA ARG A 63 5.99 -6.16 -6.77
C ARG A 63 5.86 -6.11 -5.26
N LEU A 64 4.85 -5.40 -4.75
CA LEU A 64 4.55 -5.34 -3.32
C LEU A 64 4.20 -6.72 -2.76
N VAL A 65 3.36 -7.48 -3.46
CA VAL A 65 3.02 -8.85 -3.09
C VAL A 65 4.26 -9.74 -3.12
N GLU A 66 5.09 -9.65 -4.17
CA GLU A 66 6.32 -10.44 -4.26
C GLU A 66 7.31 -10.17 -3.12
N VAL A 67 7.52 -8.90 -2.78
CA VAL A 67 8.53 -8.47 -1.80
C VAL A 67 8.06 -8.70 -0.37
N THR A 68 6.81 -8.34 -0.07
CA THR A 68 6.32 -8.31 1.32
C THR A 68 5.43 -9.49 1.66
N GLY A 69 4.93 -10.22 0.66
CA GLY A 69 3.91 -11.24 0.84
C GLY A 69 2.56 -10.76 1.31
N VAL A 70 2.26 -9.48 1.10
CA VAL A 70 0.96 -8.94 1.48
C VAL A 70 -0.15 -9.61 0.66
N SER A 71 -1.24 -9.93 1.32
CA SER A 71 -2.46 -10.43 0.69
C SER A 71 -3.16 -9.31 -0.11
N PRO A 72 -3.40 -9.48 -1.43
CA PRO A 72 -4.15 -8.51 -2.21
C PRO A 72 -5.57 -8.29 -1.67
N LEU A 73 -6.20 -9.35 -1.15
CA LEU A 73 -7.53 -9.29 -0.56
C LEU A 73 -7.52 -8.40 0.68
N TRP A 74 -6.55 -8.59 1.58
CA TRP A 74 -6.43 -7.77 2.78
C TRP A 74 -6.11 -6.32 2.44
N LEU A 75 -5.23 -6.08 1.47
CA LEU A 75 -4.90 -4.71 1.06
C LEU A 75 -6.13 -3.97 0.52
N HIS A 76 -6.95 -4.65 -0.27
CA HIS A 76 -8.14 -4.06 -0.88
C HIS A 76 -9.30 -3.90 0.11
N THR A 77 -9.53 -4.88 0.99
CA THR A 77 -10.76 -4.96 1.82
C THR A 77 -10.53 -4.81 3.32
N GLY A 78 -9.30 -4.97 3.79
CA GLY A 78 -8.96 -5.09 5.22
C GLY A 78 -9.37 -6.41 5.86
N LEU A 79 -9.91 -7.35 5.09
CA LEU A 79 -10.40 -8.64 5.60
C LEU A 79 -9.34 -9.75 5.42
N GLY A 80 -9.37 -10.72 6.32
CA GLY A 80 -8.45 -11.86 6.30
C GLY A 80 -7.06 -11.54 6.86
N PRO A 81 -6.09 -12.45 6.69
CA PRO A 81 -4.71 -12.25 7.14
C PRO A 81 -3.99 -11.21 6.27
N MET A 82 -3.08 -10.45 6.89
CA MET A 82 -2.29 -9.43 6.19
C MET A 82 -1.34 -10.06 5.18
N LEU A 83 -0.71 -11.19 5.52
CA LEU A 83 0.20 -11.90 4.64
C LEU A 83 -0.52 -13.10 3.99
N SER A 84 -0.25 -13.32 2.70
CA SER A 84 -0.83 -14.46 1.94
C SER A 84 -0.14 -15.79 2.24
N TRP A 85 1.06 -15.76 2.81
CA TRP A 85 1.72 -16.94 3.37
C TRP A 85 2.16 -16.61 4.79
N GLU A 86 1.65 -17.36 5.75
CA GLU A 86 2.27 -17.45 7.07
C GLU A 86 3.39 -18.48 6.86
N GLY A 87 4.66 -18.06 6.91
CA GLY A 87 5.78 -18.95 6.67
C GLY A 87 5.76 -20.16 7.62
N ASP A 88 5.97 -21.35 7.04
CA ASP A 88 6.42 -22.57 7.73
C ASP A 88 7.95 -22.62 7.65
#